data_AF-A0A193QIH9-F1
#
_entry.id   AF-A0A193QIH9-F1
#
_cell.length_a   1.000
_cell.length_b   1.000
_cell.length_c   1.000
_cell.angle_alpha   90.00
_cell.angle_beta   90.00
_cell.angle_gamma   90.00
#
_symmetry.space_group_name_H-M   'P 1'
#
loop_
_entity.id
_entity.type
_entity.pdbx_description
1 polymer ?
#
loop_
_entity_poly.entity_id
_entity_poly.type
_entity_poly.pdbx_seq_one_letter_code
_entity_poly.pdbx_strand_id
1 'polypeptide(L)'
;MSPMQDMRNFLRKHSPLDFGKLTRHLTWERNPPPFHEIRSLAARLYTDEKGRDYAQKLLGHKSSEMTDKYRDVRGSEWAEIE
;
A
#
# COMPACT_ATOMS: atom_id res chain seq x y z
N MET A 1 -9.57 -40.12 -4.20
CA MET A 1 -9.09 -38.73 -4.03
C MET A 1 -8.24 -38.39 -5.25
N SER A 2 -8.34 -37.18 -5.83
CA SER A 2 -7.51 -36.81 -6.98
C SER A 2 -6.03 -36.71 -6.55
N PRO A 3 -5.05 -37.28 -7.27
CA PRO A 3 -3.63 -37.20 -6.94
C PRO A 3 -3.12 -35.76 -6.77
N MET A 4 -3.73 -34.80 -7.48
CA MET A 4 -3.44 -33.37 -7.33
C MET A 4 -3.94 -32.77 -6.01
N GLN A 5 -5.05 -33.27 -5.46
CA GLN A 5 -5.54 -32.86 -4.14
C GLN A 5 -4.61 -33.35 -3.03
N ASP A 6 -4.09 -34.58 -3.16
CA ASP A 6 -3.18 -35.17 -2.18
C ASP A 6 -1.81 -34.47 -2.17
N MET A 7 -1.28 -34.10 -3.34
CA MET A 7 -0.03 -33.35 -3.41
C MET A 7 -0.17 -31.94 -2.81
N ARG A 8 -1.30 -31.26 -3.00
CA ARG A 8 -1.58 -29.96 -2.35
C ARG A 8 -1.69 -30.06 -0.84
N ASN A 9 -2.29 -31.13 -0.32
CA ASN A 9 -2.42 -31.35 1.13
C ASN A 9 -1.09 -31.72 1.77
N PHE A 10 -0.28 -32.54 1.08
CA PHE A 10 1.06 -32.91 1.52
C PHE A 10 2.00 -31.69 1.57
N LEU A 11 1.99 -30.85 0.53
CA LEU A 11 2.78 -29.62 0.49
C LEU A 11 2.35 -28.61 1.57
N ARG A 12 1.06 -28.51 1.92
CA ARG A 12 0.61 -27.67 3.05
C ARG A 12 1.07 -28.17 4.41
N LYS A 13 1.15 -29.49 4.61
CA LYS A 13 1.49 -30.10 5.91
C LYS A 13 3.00 -30.14 6.17
N HIS A 14 3.81 -30.19 5.11
CA HIS A 14 5.26 -30.41 5.20
C HIS A 14 6.13 -29.33 4.52
N SER A 15 5.55 -28.27 3.96
CA SER A 15 6.35 -27.12 3.48
C SER A 15 6.97 -26.39 4.68
N PRO A 16 8.32 -26.23 4.72
CA PRO A 16 8.98 -25.34 5.69
C PRO A 16 8.62 -23.87 5.45
N LEU A 17 8.15 -23.57 4.24
CA LEU A 17 7.69 -22.26 3.81
C LEU A 17 6.17 -22.22 3.99
N ASP A 18 5.73 -21.67 5.11
CA ASP A 18 4.38 -21.15 5.23
C ASP A 18 4.28 -19.97 4.25
N PHE A 19 3.66 -20.18 3.09
CA PHE A 19 3.47 -19.12 2.10
C PHE A 19 2.58 -17.98 2.63
N GLY A 20 1.88 -18.17 3.76
CA GLY A 20 1.23 -17.10 4.53
C GLY A 20 2.21 -16.23 5.35
N LYS A 21 3.47 -16.65 5.49
CA LYS A 21 4.56 -15.99 6.23
C LYS A 21 5.71 -15.52 5.33
N LEU A 22 5.47 -15.29 4.04
CA LEU A 22 6.43 -14.60 3.17
C LEU A 22 6.39 -13.07 3.33
N THR A 23 5.53 -12.55 4.21
CA THR A 23 5.63 -11.18 4.70
C THR A 23 6.76 -11.13 5.74
N ARG A 24 7.88 -10.47 5.39
CA ARG A 24 8.87 -9.99 6.37
C ARG A 24 8.11 -9.54 7.63
N HIS A 25 8.46 -10.01 8.82
CA HIS A 25 7.72 -9.83 10.09
C HIS A 25 7.17 -8.40 10.29
N LEU A 26 6.01 -8.10 9.72
CA LEU A 26 5.34 -6.82 9.77
C LEU A 26 3.95 -7.08 10.31
N THR A 27 3.81 -6.77 11.59
CA THR A 27 2.52 -6.70 12.25
C THR A 27 1.98 -5.29 12.02
N TRP A 28 0.82 -5.19 11.36
CA TRP A 28 0.11 -3.93 11.22
C TRP A 28 -0.88 -3.79 12.39
N GLU A 29 -0.91 -2.64 13.05
CA GLU A 29 -1.90 -2.35 14.11
C GLU A 29 -3.32 -2.15 13.56
N ARG A 30 -3.41 -1.77 12.27
CA ARG A 30 -4.65 -1.56 11.51
C ARG A 30 -4.60 -2.32 10.19
N ASN A 31 -5.65 -2.15 9.38
CA ASN A 31 -5.63 -2.66 8.01
C ASN A 31 -4.40 -2.10 7.26
N PRO A 32 -3.60 -2.96 6.62
CA PRO A 32 -2.46 -2.50 5.85
C PRO A 32 -2.90 -1.59 4.70
N PRO A 33 -2.06 -0.62 4.30
CA PRO A 33 -2.39 0.24 3.16
C PRO A 33 -2.53 -0.60 1.87
N PRO A 34 -3.61 -0.41 1.10
CA PRO A 34 -3.79 -1.09 -0.17
C PRO A 34 -2.82 -0.53 -1.23
N PHE A 35 -2.66 -1.25 -2.35
CA PHE A 35 -1.79 -0.84 -3.46
C PHE A 35 -2.06 0.59 -3.97
N HIS A 36 -3.32 1.04 -3.93
CA HIS A 36 -3.72 2.39 -4.35
C HIS A 36 -3.07 3.51 -3.52
N GLU A 37 -2.56 3.23 -2.30
CA GLU A 37 -1.89 4.24 -1.47
C GLU A 37 -0.54 4.71 -2.02
N ILE A 38 0.07 3.98 -2.97
CA ILE A 38 1.24 4.48 -3.72
C ILE A 38 0.89 5.79 -4.44
N ARG A 39 -0.35 5.91 -4.93
CA ARG A 39 -0.84 7.11 -5.60
C ARG A 39 -0.98 8.28 -4.63
N SER A 40 -1.48 8.02 -3.42
CA SER A 40 -1.56 9.01 -2.34
C SER A 40 -0.16 9.47 -1.89
N LEU A 41 0.79 8.54 -1.81
CA LEU A 41 2.19 8.87 -1.50
C LEU A 41 2.80 9.78 -2.57
N ALA A 42 2.65 9.42 -3.85
CA ALA A 42 3.14 10.26 -4.95
C ALA A 42 2.50 11.65 -4.95
N ALA A 43 1.20 11.74 -4.68
CA ALA A 43 0.49 13.01 -4.60
C ALA A 43 1.10 13.96 -3.55
N ARG A 44 1.47 13.44 -2.37
CA ARG A 44 2.10 14.21 -1.29
C ARG A 44 3.51 14.64 -1.67
N LEU A 45 4.38 13.69 -2.00
CA LEU A 45 5.79 13.96 -2.33
C LEU A 45 5.95 14.97 -3.47
N TYR A 46 5.19 14.81 -4.56
CA TYR A 46 5.26 15.74 -5.69
C TYR A 46 4.54 17.06 -5.42
N THR A 47 3.60 17.11 -4.47
CA THR A 47 3.11 18.42 -4.01
C THR A 47 4.23 19.17 -3.32
N ASP A 48 4.97 18.51 -2.43
CA ASP A 48 6.02 19.15 -1.64
C ASP A 48 7.21 19.55 -2.53
N GLU A 49 7.57 18.72 -3.51
CA GLU A 49 8.69 18.98 -4.42
C GLU A 49 8.36 19.95 -5.57
N LYS A 50 7.17 19.86 -6.16
CA LYS A 50 6.82 20.55 -7.43
C LYS A 50 5.52 21.37 -7.38
N GLY A 51 4.80 21.35 -6.26
CA GLY A 51 3.54 22.07 -6.08
C GLY A 51 2.29 21.28 -6.49
N ARG A 52 1.13 21.82 -6.09
CA ARG A 52 -0.19 21.16 -6.22
C ARG A 52 -0.62 20.94 -7.67
N ASP A 53 -0.38 21.90 -8.55
CA ASP A 53 -0.76 21.81 -9.96
C ASP A 53 0.00 20.71 -10.70
N TYR A 54 1.27 20.53 -10.36
CA TYR A 54 2.08 19.45 -10.90
C TYR A 54 1.54 18.10 -10.45
N ALA A 55 1.29 17.93 -9.14
CA ALA A 55 0.72 16.71 -8.59
C ALA A 55 -0.65 16.38 -9.22
N GLN A 56 -1.53 17.37 -9.41
CA GLN A 56 -2.83 17.17 -10.06
C GLN A 56 -2.69 16.69 -11.51
N LYS A 57 -1.77 17.28 -12.29
CA LYS A 57 -1.49 16.86 -13.67
C LYS A 57 -0.89 15.46 -13.72
N LEU A 58 0.05 15.15 -12.83
CA LEU A 58 0.66 13.82 -12.70
C LEU A 58 -0.41 12.74 -12.42
N LEU A 59 -1.37 13.06 -11.55
CA LEU A 59 -2.50 12.18 -11.25
C LEU A 59 -3.53 12.17 -12.40
N GLY A 60 -3.51 13.13 -13.32
CA GLY A 60 -4.51 13.24 -14.38
C GLY A 60 -5.92 13.57 -13.86
N HIS A 61 -6.03 14.25 -12.71
CA HIS A 61 -7.31 14.67 -12.17
C HIS A 61 -7.76 15.99 -12.80
N LYS A 62 -9.03 16.05 -13.21
CA LYS A 62 -9.63 17.28 -13.75
C LYS A 62 -9.89 18.33 -12.67
N SER A 63 -10.33 17.89 -11.48
CA SER A 63 -10.61 18.76 -10.33
C SER A 63 -9.52 18.62 -9.28
N SER A 64 -9.16 19.75 -8.64
CA SER A 64 -8.24 19.81 -7.51
C SER A 64 -8.79 19.05 -6.30
N GLU A 65 -10.10 19.03 -6.10
CA GLU A 65 -10.76 18.32 -4.98
C GLU A 65 -10.44 16.82 -4.97
N MET A 66 -10.30 16.21 -6.16
CA MET A 66 -9.92 14.80 -6.25
C MET A 66 -8.46 14.59 -5.87
N THR A 67 -7.56 15.51 -6.25
CA THR A 67 -6.16 15.47 -5.84
C THR A 67 -6.02 15.69 -4.33
N ASP A 68 -6.84 16.54 -3.74
CA ASP A 68 -6.80 16.80 -2.30
C ASP A 68 -7.11 15.56 -1.46
N LYS A 69 -8.01 14.69 -1.93
CA LYS A 69 -8.27 13.38 -1.29
C LYS A 69 -7.04 12.46 -1.24
N TYR A 70 -6.13 12.57 -2.21
CA TYR A 70 -4.89 11.78 -2.26
C TYR A 70 -3.75 12.46 -1.48
N ARG A 71 -3.84 13.76 -1.24
CA ARG A 71 -2.86 14.52 -0.45
C ARG A 71 -3.13 14.43 1.05
N ASP A 72 -4.37 14.13 1.43
CA ASP A 72 -4.76 13.94 2.83
C ASP A 72 -4.01 12.77 3.48
N VAL A 73 -3.29 13.08 4.57
CA VAL A 73 -2.48 12.16 5.38
C VAL A 73 -3.30 11.36 6.40
N ARG A 74 -4.56 11.73 6.64
CA ARG A 74 -5.51 11.00 7.50
C ARG A 74 -4.93 10.68 8.89
N GLY A 75 -4.17 11.60 9.47
CA GLY A 75 -3.55 11.43 10.79
C GLY A 75 -2.37 10.45 10.81
N SER A 76 -1.77 10.17 9.65
CA SER A 76 -0.57 9.33 9.51
C SER A 76 0.71 10.15 9.41
N GLU A 77 0.66 11.45 9.70
CA GLU A 77 1.83 12.31 9.78
C GLU A 77 2.76 11.93 10.93
N TRP A 78 4.07 12.15 10.71
CA TRP A 78 5.08 12.04 11.76
C TRP A 78 5.16 13.36 12.51
N ALA A 79 5.34 13.31 13.83
CA ALA A 79 5.70 14.49 14.60
C ALA A 79 7.15 14.87 14.28
N GLU A 80 7.36 16.04 13.69
CA GLU A 80 8.69 16.63 13.56
C GLU A 80 9.11 17.17 14.94
N ILE A 81 10.27 16.72 15.43
CA ILE A 81 10.89 17.23 16.65
C ILE A 81 12.05 18.11 16.20
N GLU A 82 12.00 19.40 16.52
CA GLU A 82 13.09 20.37 16.31
C GLU A 82 14.15 20.31 17.43
#